data_AF-A0A0S8DG18-F1
#
_entry.id   AF-A0A0S8DG18-F1
#
_cell.length_a   1.000
_cell.length_b   1.000
_cell.length_c   1.000
_cell.angle_alpha   90.00
_cell.angle_beta   90.00
_cell.angle_gamma   90.00
#
_symmetry.space_group_name_H-M   'P 1'
#
loop_
_entity.id
_entity.type
_entity.pdbx_description
1 polymer ?
#
loop_
_entity_poly.entity_id
_entity_poly.type
_entity_poly.pdbx_seq_one_letter_code
_entity_poly.pdbx_strand_id
1 'polypeptide(L)' 'MKPEKMGIVLVSNGVYHATTKEGGKASSMLDYSADYFVLKEDLDTRGLDESKVDSKVKVVTYGDVVDLIMNDYEKTAWL' A
#
# COMPACT_ATOMS: atom_id res chain seq x y z
N MET A 1 9.00 -19.21 11.10
CA MET A 1 9.17 -17.90 11.76
C MET A 1 8.04 -17.00 11.27
N LYS A 2 7.15 -16.51 12.13
CA LYS A 2 6.18 -15.47 11.74
C LYS A 2 6.92 -14.13 11.76
N PRO A 3 6.78 -13.27 10.74
CA PRO A 3 7.41 -11.95 10.78
C PRO A 3 6.82 -11.14 11.93
N GLU A 4 7.68 -10.46 12.71
CA GLU A 4 7.25 -9.59 13.83
C GLU A 4 6.53 -8.35 13.31
N LYS A 5 6.86 -7.89 12.09
CA LYS A 5 6.25 -6.77 11.39
C LYS A 5 6.06 -7.12 9.91
N MET A 6 4.89 -6.83 9.36
CA MET A 6 4.56 -7.07 7.95
C MET A 6 4.08 -5.78 7.31
N GLY A 7 4.74 -5.38 6.23
CA GLY A 7 4.37 -4.24 5.40
C GLY A 7 3.97 -4.72 4.01
N ILE A 8 2.93 -4.12 3.45
CA ILE A 8 2.48 -4.39 2.08
C ILE A 8 2.48 -3.07 1.33
N VAL A 9 3.33 -2.97 0.30
CA VAL A 9 3.35 -1.82 -0.61
C VAL A 9 2.58 -2.19 -1.88
N LEU A 10 1.47 -1.49 -2.12
CA LEU A 10 0.62 -1.66 -3.29
C LEU A 10 1.19 -0.81 -4.44
N VAL A 11 1.66 -1.49 -5.48
CA VAL A 11 2.30 -0.90 -6.66
C VAL A 11 1.63 -1.39 -7.93
N SER A 12 1.86 -0.69 -9.03
CA SER A 12 1.27 -0.95 -10.34
C SER A 12 -0.24 -1.13 -10.24
N ASN A 13 -0.81 -2.24 -10.72
CA ASN A 13 -2.25 -2.47 -10.62
C ASN A 13 -2.71 -2.84 -9.20
N GLY A 14 -1.79 -3.11 -8.28
CA GLY A 14 -2.10 -3.32 -6.86
C GLY A 14 -2.77 -2.10 -6.20
N VAL A 15 -2.55 -0.89 -6.74
CA VAL A 15 -3.14 0.34 -6.17
C VAL A 15 -4.67 0.36 -6.17
N TYR A 16 -5.32 -0.43 -7.03
CA TYR A 16 -6.79 -0.58 -7.00
C TYR A 16 -7.31 -1.24 -5.71
N HIS A 17 -6.45 -1.93 -4.96
CA HIS A 17 -6.78 -2.45 -3.64
C HIS A 17 -6.63 -1.40 -2.52
N ALA A 18 -5.96 -0.27 -2.80
CA ALA A 18 -5.76 0.82 -1.85
C ALA A 18 -6.97 1.77 -1.79
N THR A 19 -7.75 1.85 -2.87
CA THR A 19 -8.87 2.80 -2.97
C THR A 19 -10.19 2.20 -2.50
N THR A 20 -11.04 3.01 -1.86
CA THR A 20 -12.43 2.63 -1.58
C THR A 20 -13.18 2.36 -2.88
N LYS A 21 -13.84 1.21 -2.97
CA LYS A 21 -14.64 0.82 -4.13
C LYS A 21 -16.00 1.52 -4.11
N GLU A 22 -16.74 1.36 -5.21
CA GLU A 22 -18.13 1.79 -5.30
C GLU A 22 -18.96 1.24 -4.12
N GLY A 23 -19.71 2.11 -3.45
CA GLY A 23 -20.40 1.78 -2.20
C GLY A 23 -19.57 1.92 -0.92
N GLY A 24 -18.36 2.50 -1.01
CA GLY A 24 -17.52 2.87 0.15
C GLY A 24 -16.81 1.69 0.81
N LYS A 25 -16.76 0.52 0.15
CA LYS A 25 -16.13 -0.69 0.71
C LYS A 25 -14.64 -0.73 0.42
N ALA A 26 -13.87 -1.04 1.45
CA ALA A 26 -12.46 -1.38 1.34
C ALA A 26 -12.25 -2.70 0.59
N SER A 27 -11.03 -2.91 0.09
CA SER A 27 -10.59 -4.21 -0.40
C SER A 27 -10.45 -5.20 0.77
N SER A 28 -10.90 -6.45 0.60
CA SER A 28 -10.68 -7.51 1.61
C SER A 28 -9.20 -7.82 1.84
N MET A 29 -8.32 -7.37 0.92
CA MET A 29 -6.88 -7.41 1.11
C MET A 29 -6.43 -6.57 2.32
N LEU A 30 -7.21 -5.58 2.75
CA LEU A 30 -6.93 -4.70 3.89
C LEU A 30 -7.45 -5.24 5.23
N ASP A 31 -7.90 -6.51 5.26
CA ASP A 31 -8.39 -7.18 6.47
C ASP A 31 -7.29 -7.98 7.19
N TYR A 32 -6.08 -8.04 6.63
CA TYR A 32 -4.94 -8.70 7.27
C TYR A 32 -4.19 -7.74 8.20
N SER A 33 -3.51 -8.31 9.20
CA SER A 33 -2.67 -7.55 10.13
C SER A 33 -1.35 -7.18 9.46
N ALA A 34 -1.34 -6.06 8.73
CA ALA A 34 -0.16 -5.48 8.11
C ALA A 34 -0.24 -3.94 8.09
N ASP A 35 0.91 -3.28 7.98
CA ASP A 35 0.96 -1.88 7.58
C ASP A 35 0.79 -1.79 6.06
N TYR A 36 -0.18 -1.02 5.59
CA TYR A 36 -0.46 -0.89 4.16
C TYR A 36 0.06 0.45 3.64
N PHE A 37 0.74 0.36 2.50
CA PHE A 37 1.29 1.50 1.78
C PHE A 37 0.83 1.43 0.32
N VAL A 38 0.71 2.57 -0.34
CA VAL A 38 0.40 2.65 -1.77
C VAL A 38 1.30 3.68 -2.44
N LEU A 39 1.84 3.32 -3.61
CA LEU A 39 2.74 4.21 -4.33
C LEU A 39 1.96 5.35 -5.00
N LYS A 40 2.33 6.58 -4.66
CA LYS A 40 1.70 7.81 -5.16
C LYS A 40 1.76 7.89 -6.69
N GLU A 41 2.92 7.61 -7.25
CA GLU A 41 3.18 7.72 -8.69
C GLU A 41 2.27 6.78 -9.50
N ASP A 42 1.94 5.61 -8.95
CA ASP A 42 1.02 4.66 -9.57
C ASP A 42 -0.45 5.06 -9.44
N LEU A 43 -0.83 5.72 -8.35
CA LEU A 43 -2.14 6.35 -8.20
C LEU A 43 -2.33 7.47 -9.24
N ASP A 44 -1.37 8.39 -9.29
CA ASP A 44 -1.38 9.55 -10.18
C ASP A 44 -1.46 9.12 -11.66
N THR A 45 -0.68 8.12 -12.06
CA THR A 45 -0.67 7.58 -13.44
C THR A 45 -2.01 6.94 -13.84
N ARG A 46 -2.78 6.47 -12.86
CA ARG A 46 -4.12 5.87 -13.08
C ARG A 46 -5.27 6.86 -12.86
N GLY A 47 -4.96 8.12 -12.54
CA GLY A 47 -5.96 9.14 -12.23
C GLY A 47 -6.76 8.84 -10.96
N LEU A 48 -6.16 8.11 -10.01
CA LEU A 48 -6.78 7.80 -8.72
C LEU A 48 -6.42 8.89 -7.71
N ASP A 49 -7.43 9.61 -7.24
CA ASP A 49 -7.26 10.70 -6.27
C ASP A 49 -6.95 10.14 -4.87
N GLU A 50 -6.00 10.74 -4.16
CA GLU A 50 -5.61 10.35 -2.80
C GLU A 50 -6.80 10.40 -1.81
N SER A 51 -7.78 11.27 -2.02
CA SER A 51 -9.02 11.32 -1.22
C SER A 51 -9.89 10.06 -1.34
N LYS A 52 -9.60 9.19 -2.30
CA LYS A 52 -10.26 7.88 -2.47
C LYS A 52 -9.49 6.74 -1.84
N VAL A 53 -8.28 6.98 -1.32
CA VAL A 53 -7.48 5.98 -0.63
C VAL A 53 -8.13 5.66 0.72
N ASP A 54 -8.22 4.36 1.04
CA ASP A 54 -8.74 3.92 2.32
C ASP A 54 -7.86 4.43 3.47
N SER A 55 -8.48 4.90 4.55
CA SER A 55 -7.79 5.44 5.73
C SER A 55 -6.75 4.52 6.37
N LYS A 56 -6.83 3.20 6.12
CA LYS A 56 -5.84 2.21 6.59
C LYS A 56 -4.55 2.21 5.77
N VAL A 57 -4.53 2.86 4.61
CA VAL A 57 -3.43 2.80 3.65
C VAL A 57 -2.70 4.14 3.61
N LYS A 58 -1.38 4.09 3.78
CA LYS A 58 -0.51 5.27 3.70
C LYS A 58 -0.05 5.50 2.27
N VAL A 59 -0.24 6.71 1.75
CA VAL A 59 0.34 7.11 0.46
C VAL A 59 1.83 7.37 0.66
N VAL A 60 2.67 6.79 -0.19
CA VAL A 60 4.14 6.87 -0.11
C VAL A 60 4.73 7.16 -1.49
N THR A 61 5.89 7.80 -1.53
CA THR A 61 6.69 8.01 -2.73
C THR A 61 7.73 6.89 -2.90
N TYR A 62 8.44 6.87 -4.04
CA TYR A 62 9.58 5.96 -4.19
C TYR A 62 10.67 6.13 -3.11
N GLY A 63 10.93 7.36 -2.67
CA GLY A 63 11.91 7.62 -1.61
C GLY A 63 11.51 6.96 -0.30
N ASP A 64 10.25 7.12 0.10
CA ASP A 64 9.69 6.50 1.29
C ASP A 64 9.74 4.96 1.21
N VAL A 65 9.47 4.38 0.04
CA VAL A 65 9.56 2.92 -0.17
C VAL A 65 11.00 2.42 0.03
N VAL A 66 11.99 3.15 -0.48
CA VAL A 66 13.41 2.82 -0.26
C VAL A 66 13.73 2.87 1.24
N ASP A 67 13.29 3.91 1.94
CA ASP A 67 13.52 4.05 3.38
C ASP A 67 12.86 2.93 4.18
N LEU A 68 11.62 2.54 3.83
CA LEU A 68 10.92 1.42 4.45
C LEU A 68 11.70 0.11 4.27
N ILE A 69 12.15 -0.18 3.05
CA ILE A 69 12.88 -1.41 2.73
C ILE A 69 14.25 -1.45 3.44
N MET A 70 14.94 -0.32 3.55
CA MET A 70 16.29 -0.29 4.10
C MET A 70 16.33 -0.21 5.62
N ASN A 71 15.32 0.41 6.24
CA ASN A 71 15.36 0.74 7.67
C ASN A 71 14.29 0.03 8.51
N ASP A 72 13.11 -0.23 7.94
CA ASP A 72 11.94 -0.66 8.71
C ASP A 72 11.58 -2.14 8.54
N TYR A 73 12.09 -2.80 7.49
CA TYR A 73 11.79 -4.19 7.17
C TYR A 73 13.05 -4.97 6.80
N GLU A 74 13.30 -6.09 7.47
CA GLU A 74 14.52 -6.89 7.27
C GLU A 74 14.55 -7.66 5.94
N LYS A 75 13.37 -7.97 5.38
CA LYS A 75 13.22 -8.82 4.20
C LYS A 75 12.19 -8.23 3.28
N THR A 76 12.51 -8.25 1.99
CA THR A 76 11.62 -7.80 0.93
C THR A 76 11.28 -8.94 0.00
N ALA A 77 10.01 -9.02 -0.40
CA ALA A 77 9.54 -9.91 -1.44
C ALA A 77 8.66 -9.10 -2.41
N TRP A 78 8.73 -9.45 -3.70
CA TRP A 78 7.92 -8.85 -4.75
C TRP A 78 7.06 -9.94 -5.39
N LEU A 79 5.76 -9.70 -5.50
CA LEU A 79 4.75 -10.66 -5.96
C LEU A 79 3.99 -10.13 -7.18
#